data_AF-A0A085ZAB7-F1
#
_entry.id   AF-A0A085ZAB7-F1
#
_cell.length_a   1.000
_cell.length_b   1.000
_cell.length_c   1.000
_cell.angle_alpha   90.00
_cell.angle_beta   90.00
_cell.angle_gamma   90.00
#
_symmetry.space_group_name_H-M   'P 1'
#
loop_
_entity.id
_entity.type
_entity.pdbx_description
1 polymer ?
#
loop_
_entity_poly.entity_id
_entity_poly.type
_entity_poly.pdbx_seq_one_letter_code
_entity_poly.pdbx_strand_id
1 'polypeptide(L)'
;MKLNKVHITIVIIIVSAGILFVFFWNLKKQNKFYNSELNGIIEQIKSNQKFENSKVCKFVGDDNFNYTFWIYAPEKNDMKIGDSIYKRKNSDVYDVYRQDRSGNYNFYKNLKNKP
;
A
#
# COMPACT_ATOMS: atom_id res chain seq x y z
N MET A 1 23.03 -39.86 -11.32
CA MET A 1 21.91 -40.17 -10.38
C MET A 1 20.59 -39.87 -11.10
N LYS A 2 19.87 -40.88 -11.60
CA LYS A 2 18.59 -40.67 -12.29
C LYS A 2 17.53 -40.31 -11.24
N LEU A 3 16.95 -39.12 -11.33
CA LEU A 3 15.80 -38.77 -10.49
C LEU A 3 14.66 -39.75 -10.78
N ASN A 4 14.27 -40.51 -9.76
CA ASN A 4 13.15 -41.43 -9.83
C ASN A 4 11.85 -40.62 -10.03
N LYS A 5 10.91 -41.10 -10.86
CA LYS A 5 9.65 -40.40 -11.21
C LYS A 5 8.91 -39.88 -9.97
N VAL A 6 8.92 -40.65 -8.88
CA VAL A 6 8.32 -40.27 -7.59
C VAL A 6 8.96 -38.99 -7.01
N HIS A 7 10.28 -38.84 -7.11
CA HIS A 7 10.98 -37.67 -6.60
C HIS A 7 10.66 -36.42 -7.45
N ILE A 8 10.50 -36.60 -8.77
CA ILE A 8 10.07 -35.52 -9.67
C ILE A 8 8.65 -35.07 -9.30
N THR A 9 7.73 -36.01 -9.07
CA THR A 9 6.35 -35.69 -8.64
C THR A 9 6.32 -34.93 -7.32
N ILE A 10 7.11 -35.35 -6.32
CA ILE A 10 7.20 -34.66 -5.02
C ILE A 10 7.70 -33.22 -5.20
N VAL A 11 8.73 -33.01 -6.03
CA VAL A 11 9.26 -31.66 -6.30
C VAL A 11 8.18 -30.77 -6.92
N ILE A 12 7.41 -31.28 -7.89
CA ILE A 12 6.31 -30.52 -8.51
C ILE A 12 5.27 -30.11 -7.46
N ILE A 13 4.87 -31.04 -6.58
CA ILE A 13 3.90 -30.75 -5.51
C ILE A 13 4.41 -29.65 -4.57
N ILE A 14 5.67 -29.72 -4.15
CA ILE A 14 6.28 -28.70 -3.28
C ILE A 14 6.31 -27.33 -3.96
N VAL A 15 6.70 -27.28 -5.23
CA VAL A 15 6.73 -26.03 -6.01
C VAL A 15 5.31 -25.46 -6.16
N SER A 16 4.33 -26.29 -6.52
CA SER A 16 2.94 -25.87 -6.63
C SER A 16 2.37 -25.37 -5.30
N ALA A 17 2.64 -26.07 -4.19
CA ALA A 17 2.22 -25.64 -2.86
C ALA A 17 2.86 -24.30 -2.46
N GLY A 18 4.15 -24.11 -2.76
CA GLY A 18 4.84 -22.84 -2.53
C GLY A 18 4.25 -21.68 -3.33
N ILE A 19 3.94 -21.89 -4.61
CA ILE A 19 3.30 -20.88 -5.47
C ILE A 19 1.92 -20.51 -4.91
N LEU A 20 1.10 -21.51 -4.56
CA LEU A 20 -0.21 -21.30 -3.97
C LEU A 20 -0.11 -20.53 -2.65
N PHE A 21 0.83 -20.89 -1.77
CA PHE A 21 1.04 -20.18 -0.51
C PHE A 21 1.35 -18.69 -0.72
N VAL A 22 2.29 -18.37 -1.62
CA VAL A 22 2.64 -16.98 -1.95
C VAL A 22 1.43 -16.22 -2.53
N PHE A 23 0.65 -16.87 -3.39
CA PHE A 23 -0.56 -16.30 -3.98
C PHE A 23 -1.61 -15.96 -2.91
N PHE A 24 -1.98 -16.94 -2.07
CA PHE A 24 -2.94 -16.73 -0.99
C PHE A 24 -2.46 -15.70 0.05
N TRP A 25 -1.16 -15.69 0.36
CA TRP A 25 -0.58 -14.69 1.25
C TRP A 25 -0.75 -13.27 0.70
N ASN A 26 -0.45 -13.06 -0.59
CA ASN A 26 -0.62 -11.77 -1.25
C ASN A 26 -2.10 -11.36 -1.34
N LEU A 27 -3.00 -12.28 -1.68
CA LEU A 27 -4.44 -12.02 -1.68
C LEU A 27 -4.95 -11.62 -0.29
N LYS A 28 -4.55 -12.34 0.76
CA LYS A 28 -4.93 -12.01 2.13
C LYS A 28 -4.42 -10.62 2.54
N LYS A 29 -3.19 -10.27 2.16
CA LYS A 29 -2.62 -8.95 2.43
C LYS A 29 -3.38 -7.85 1.69
N GLN A 30 -3.70 -8.04 0.41
CA GLN A 30 -4.48 -7.10 -0.38
C GLN A 30 -5.89 -6.93 0.17
N ASN A 31 -6.59 -8.02 0.50
CA ASN A 31 -7.92 -7.97 1.09
C ASN A 31 -7.92 -7.28 2.46
N LYS A 32 -6.93 -7.56 3.31
CA LYS A 32 -6.79 -6.86 4.59
C LYS A 32 -6.61 -5.36 4.38
N PHE A 33 -5.79 -4.96 3.40
CA PHE A 33 -5.60 -3.55 3.06
C PHE A 33 -6.90 -2.92 2.53
N TYR A 34 -7.55 -3.53 1.55
CA TYR A 34 -8.80 -3.04 0.96
C TYR A 34 -9.91 -2.87 2.02
N ASN A 35 -10.07 -3.85 2.90
CA ASN A 35 -11.08 -3.87 3.97
C ASN A 35 -10.70 -3.05 5.21
N SER A 36 -9.51 -2.45 5.25
CA SER A 36 -9.09 -1.59 6.37
C SER A 36 -9.52 -0.15 6.13
N GLU A 37 -9.81 0.56 7.21
CA GLU A 37 -9.91 2.01 7.23
C GLU A 37 -8.59 2.54 7.78
N LEU A 38 -8.07 3.62 7.19
CA LEU A 38 -6.77 4.18 7.59
C LEU A 38 -6.88 5.70 7.66
N ASN A 39 -6.28 6.30 8.68
CA ASN A 39 -6.16 7.73 8.83
C ASN A 39 -4.79 8.11 9.43
N GLY A 40 -4.22 9.23 8.98
CA GLY A 40 -2.98 9.72 9.56
C GLY A 40 -2.47 10.99 8.90
N ILE A 41 -1.45 11.60 9.50
CA ILE A 41 -0.79 12.80 9.00
C ILE A 41 0.54 12.39 8.36
N ILE A 42 0.83 12.90 7.16
CA ILE A 42 2.10 12.63 6.47
C ILE A 42 3.26 13.24 7.27
N GLU A 43 4.14 12.39 7.77
CA GLU A 43 5.38 12.79 8.44
C GLU A 43 6.54 12.90 7.46
N GLN A 44 6.65 11.92 6.54
CA GLN A 44 7.76 11.80 5.61
C GLN A 44 7.26 11.32 4.26
N ILE A 45 7.87 11.86 3.19
CA ILE A 45 7.65 11.42 1.81
C ILE A 45 9.00 11.02 1.23
N LYS A 46 9.09 9.78 0.74
CA LYS A 46 10.26 9.24 0.04
C LYS A 46 9.87 8.82 -1.38
N SER A 47 10.83 8.80 -2.29
CA SER A 47 10.63 8.18 -3.60
C SER A 47 10.56 6.65 -3.44
N ASN A 48 9.64 5.99 -4.15
CA ASN A 48 9.58 4.53 -4.18
C ASN A 48 10.74 3.91 -4.96
N GLN A 49 11.39 4.67 -5.86
CA GLN A 49 12.44 4.22 -6.80
C GLN A 49 12.03 3.06 -7.76
N LYS A 50 10.90 2.39 -7.51
CA LYS A 50 10.42 1.22 -8.26
C LYS A 50 9.39 1.56 -9.34
N PHE A 51 8.58 2.59 -9.11
CA PHE A 51 7.59 3.08 -10.05
C PHE A 51 7.72 4.60 -10.16
N GLU A 52 7.78 5.10 -11.38
CA GLU A 52 7.74 6.53 -11.66
C GLU A 52 6.48 7.13 -11.01
N ASN A 53 6.63 8.29 -10.36
CA ASN A 53 5.54 8.98 -9.68
C ASN A 53 4.89 8.25 -8.48
N SER A 54 5.45 7.13 -8.03
CA SER A 54 5.04 6.51 -6.77
C SER A 54 5.84 7.08 -5.60
N LYS A 55 5.12 7.52 -4.58
CA LYS A 55 5.67 8.01 -3.33
C LYS A 55 5.44 6.99 -2.22
N VAL A 56 6.41 6.97 -1.32
CA VAL A 56 6.42 6.18 -0.11
C VAL A 56 6.20 7.14 1.06
N CYS A 57 5.09 7.00 1.76
CA CYS A 57 4.72 7.89 2.85
C CYS A 57 4.83 7.16 4.20
N LYS A 58 5.42 7.84 5.18
CA LYS A 58 5.32 7.49 6.60
C LYS A 58 4.31 8.44 7.24
N PHE A 59 3.44 7.87 8.08
CA PHE A 59 2.38 8.62 8.71
C PHE A 59 2.51 8.54 10.23
N VAL A 60 2.04 9.59 10.91
CA VAL A 60 1.80 9.59 12.36
C VAL A 60 0.28 9.56 12.58
N GLY A 61 -0.20 8.66 13.42
CA GLY A 61 -1.63 8.45 13.65
C GLY A 61 -1.92 7.07 14.21
N ASP A 62 -3.01 6.46 13.74
CA ASP A 62 -3.47 5.12 14.14
C ASP A 62 -2.31 4.10 14.11
N ASP A 63 -2.22 3.24 15.13
CA ASP A 63 -1.18 2.22 15.29
C ASP A 63 -1.11 1.26 14.08
N ASN A 64 -2.21 1.13 13.33
CA ASN A 64 -2.29 0.39 12.07
C ASN A 64 -1.54 1.05 10.90
N PHE A 65 -1.10 2.30 11.07
CA PHE A 65 -0.53 3.16 10.02
C PHE A 65 0.98 3.41 10.17
N ASN A 66 1.65 2.65 11.05
CA ASN A 66 3.12 2.61 11.14
C ASN A 66 3.82 1.91 9.94
N TYR A 67 3.08 1.60 8.88
CA TYR A 67 3.61 0.98 7.68
C TYR A 67 3.90 2.02 6.59
N THR A 68 4.84 1.66 5.74
CA THR A 68 5.28 2.44 4.59
C THR A 68 4.31 2.18 3.44
N PHE A 69 3.43 3.15 3.10
CA PHE A 69 2.42 2.95 2.04
C PHE A 69 2.84 3.58 0.72
N TRP A 70 2.44 2.93 -0.37
CA TRP A 70 2.62 3.43 -1.72
C TRP A 70 1.40 4.22 -2.15
N ILE A 71 1.64 5.47 -2.53
CA ILE A 71 0.63 6.35 -3.11
C ILE A 71 1.14 6.81 -4.45
N TYR A 72 0.31 6.65 -5.48
CA TYR A 72 0.58 7.18 -6.81
C TYR A 72 0.23 8.68 -6.82
N ALA A 73 1.24 9.51 -7.05
CA ALA A 73 1.18 10.96 -7.01
C ALA A 73 1.96 11.53 -8.22
N PRO A 74 1.32 11.58 -9.40
CA PRO A 74 1.92 12.08 -10.65
C PRO A 74 2.33 13.55 -10.60
N GLU A 75 1.64 14.37 -9.82
CA GLU A 75 1.96 15.79 -9.72
C GLU A 75 2.82 16.07 -8.49
N LYS A 76 3.76 17.00 -8.64
CA LYS A 76 4.71 17.38 -7.57
C LYS A 76 4.01 17.80 -6.27
N ASN A 77 2.80 18.38 -6.37
CA ASN A 77 2.07 18.96 -5.24
C ASN A 77 0.88 18.12 -4.76
N ASP A 78 0.74 16.89 -5.28
CA ASP A 78 -0.33 15.96 -4.93
C ASP A 78 -0.40 15.67 -3.43
N MET A 79 0.76 15.69 -2.77
CA MET A 79 0.90 15.49 -1.34
C MET A 79 2.01 16.38 -0.79
N LYS A 80 1.86 16.84 0.44
CA LYS A 80 2.92 17.48 1.22
C LYS A 80 2.97 16.91 2.63
N ILE A 81 4.11 17.07 3.29
CA ILE A 81 4.24 16.79 4.73
C ILE A 81 3.21 17.65 5.48
N GLY A 82 2.53 17.05 6.46
CA GLY A 82 1.44 17.68 7.21
C GLY A 82 0.04 17.54 6.61
N ASP A 83 -0.10 17.09 5.36
CA ASP A 83 -1.42 16.70 4.84
C ASP A 83 -1.96 15.49 5.63
N SER A 84 -3.26 15.47 5.86
CA SER A 84 -3.96 14.32 6.42
C SER A 84 -4.43 13.42 5.29
N ILE A 85 -4.21 12.12 5.43
CA ILE A 85 -4.68 11.09 4.50
C ILE A 85 -5.74 10.26 5.20
N TYR A 86 -6.80 9.96 4.46
CA TYR A 86 -7.85 9.06 4.87
C TYR A 86 -8.12 8.02 3.78
N LYS A 87 -8.18 6.75 4.15
CA LYS A 87 -8.61 5.65 3.28
C LYS A 87 -9.89 5.08 3.87
N ARG A 88 -10.96 5.13 3.09
CA ARG A 88 -12.22 4.48 3.45
C ARG A 88 -12.09 2.96 3.44
N LYS A 89 -12.89 2.32 4.29
CA LYS A 89 -13.11 0.88 4.26
C LYS A 89 -13.64 0.46 2.88
N ASN A 90 -13.15 -0.65 2.34
CA ASN A 90 -13.55 -1.19 1.04
C ASN A 90 -13.29 -0.21 -0.12
N SER A 91 -12.19 0.55 -0.06
CA SER A 91 -11.77 1.49 -1.09
C SER A 91 -10.27 1.43 -1.31
N ASP A 92 -9.84 1.59 -2.56
CA ASP A 92 -8.44 1.79 -2.95
C ASP A 92 -8.07 3.26 -3.15
N VAL A 93 -9.01 4.16 -2.82
CA VAL A 93 -8.85 5.61 -2.94
C VAL A 93 -8.45 6.18 -1.58
N TYR A 94 -7.46 7.07 -1.64
CA TYR A 94 -7.02 7.91 -0.53
C TYR A 94 -7.57 9.31 -0.74
N ASP A 95 -8.30 9.80 0.25
CA ASP A 95 -8.76 11.17 0.34
C ASP A 95 -7.63 11.98 1.02
N VAL A 96 -7.13 13.01 0.32
CA VAL A 96 -6.09 13.91 0.82
C VAL A 96 -6.75 15.16 1.37
N TYR A 97 -6.43 15.53 2.61
CA TYR A 97 -6.90 16.73 3.27
C TYR A 97 -5.72 17.64 3.60
N ARG A 98 -5.89 18.94 3.33
CA ARG A 98 -4.86 19.94 3.50
C ARG A 98 -5.29 20.98 4.52
N GLN A 99 -4.37 21.28 5.44
CA GLN A 99 -4.60 22.30 6.44
C GLN A 99 -4.60 23.70 5.80
N ASP A 100 -5.62 24.49 6.11
CA ASP A 100 -5.70 25.91 5.78
C ASP A 100 -4.98 26.79 6.82
N ARG A 101 -5.02 28.12 6.62
CA ARG A 101 -4.38 29.08 7.53
C ARG A 101 -5.03 29.13 8.92
N SER A 102 -6.27 28.67 9.03
CA SER A 102 -7.04 28.63 10.27
C SER A 102 -6.81 27.32 11.04
N GLY A 103 -6.01 26.39 10.49
CA GLY A 103 -5.72 25.10 11.09
C GLY A 103 -6.71 23.99 10.71
N ASN A 104 -7.69 24.27 9.84
CA ASN A 104 -8.72 23.30 9.45
C ASN A 104 -8.27 22.45 8.26
N TYR A 105 -8.52 21.15 8.33
CA TYR A 105 -8.24 20.23 7.24
C TYR A 105 -9.41 20.20 6.26
N ASN A 106 -9.16 20.67 5.03
CA ASN A 106 -10.14 20.68 3.96
C ASN A 106 -9.77 19.64 2.90
N PHE A 107 -10.78 19.02 2.29
CA PHE A 107 -10.57 18.08 1.20
C PHE A 107 -9.79 18.75 0.05
N TYR A 108 -8.72 18.10 -0.40
CA TYR A 108 -7.87 18.59 -1.48
C TYR A 108 -8.07 17.77 -2.75
N LYS A 109 -7.83 16.45 -2.70
CA LYS A 109 -7.99 15.56 -3.85
C LYS A 109 -8.05 14.08 -3.46
N ASN A 110 -8.38 13.25 -4.44
CA ASN A 110 -8.29 11.80 -4.35
C ASN A 110 -7.01 11.29 -5.02
N LEU A 111 -6.36 10.30 -4.40
CA LEU A 111 -5.22 9.57 -4.94
C LEU A 111 -5.47 8.06 -4.86
N LYS A 112 -4.66 7.27 -5.57
CA LYS A 112 -4.76 5.80 -5.59
C LYS A 112 -3.43 5.16 -5.19
N ASN A 113 -3.45 3.88 -4.85
CA ASN A 113 -2.23 3.11 -4.56
C ASN A 113 -1.46 2.66 -5.81
N LYS A 114 -2.10 2.76 -6.99
CA LYS A 114 -1.57 2.37 -8.30
C LYS A 114 -1.98 3.41 -9.36
N PRO A 115 -1.23 3.52 -10.47
CA PRO A 115 -1.69 4.24 -11.66
C PRO A 115 -3.07 3.78 -12.12
#